data_AF-A0A939X2J9-F1
#
_entry.id   AF-A0A939X2J9-F1
#
_cell.length_a   1.000
_cell.length_b   1.000
_cell.length_c   1.000
_cell.angle_alpha   90.00
_cell.angle_beta   90.00
_cell.angle_gamma   90.00
#
_symmetry.space_group_name_H-M   'P 1'
#
loop_
_entity.id
_entity.type
_entity.pdbx_description
1 polymer ?
#
loop_
_entity_poly.entity_id
_entity_poly.type
_entity_poly.pdbx_seq_one_letter_code
_entity_poly.pdbx_strand_id
1 'polypeptide(L)'
;MKKKSFILIVVLLAIVLGAQAQPKNIHNGHEYVDLGLPSGTLWATMNIGADTPLGSGDFFAWGETDPKSNYSLSNYKWGNDATNFTKYNDTDGKTQLDLEDDAAHVNWGGDWHVPTYDQIMELHDNCEFVVNNEEKWMKITGPNGNTLYFSRNLGFYNGTVYRESREGLASPIWASTTGTYNGELWAYIVNTTGYRISTTQFPRYMGVCIRPVIDGSNISEIPDGWKVNGKTPINGKLAVERGRKITVTPKVPAGKIIKSIKLIPIE
;
A
#
# COMPACT_ATOMS: atom_id res chain seq x y z
N MET A 1 72.43 -21.99 -1.89
CA MET A 1 71.03 -21.89 -1.40
C MET A 1 70.40 -20.61 -1.91
N LYS A 2 69.51 -20.69 -2.91
CA LYS A 2 68.81 -19.51 -3.47
C LYS A 2 67.62 -19.16 -2.56
N LYS A 3 67.63 -17.97 -1.96
CA LYS A 3 66.46 -17.42 -1.24
C LYS A 3 65.37 -17.14 -2.28
N LYS A 4 64.25 -17.85 -2.20
CA LYS A 4 63.03 -17.53 -2.97
C LYS A 4 62.27 -16.45 -2.20
N SER A 5 62.27 -15.22 -2.70
CA SER A 5 61.39 -14.16 -2.21
C SER A 5 59.97 -14.43 -2.74
N PHE A 6 59.02 -14.63 -1.84
CA PHE A 6 57.59 -14.67 -2.17
C PHE A 6 57.08 -13.24 -2.25
N ILE A 7 56.71 -12.80 -3.45
CA ILE A 7 55.99 -11.55 -3.67
C ILE A 7 54.53 -11.83 -3.30
N LEU A 8 54.06 -11.22 -2.22
CA LEU A 8 52.66 -11.22 -1.82
C LEU A 8 51.89 -10.33 -2.80
N ILE A 9 51.28 -10.94 -3.81
CA ILE A 9 50.35 -10.24 -4.72
C ILE A 9 49.06 -10.02 -3.93
N VAL A 10 48.91 -8.82 -3.38
CA VAL A 10 47.63 -8.34 -2.87
C VAL A 10 46.74 -8.10 -4.09
N VAL A 11 45.93 -9.10 -4.44
CA VAL A 11 44.83 -8.92 -5.39
C VAL A 11 43.79 -8.06 -4.69
N LEU A 12 43.84 -6.75 -4.95
CA LEU A 12 42.71 -5.85 -4.73
C LEU A 12 41.59 -6.34 -5.65
N LEU A 13 40.76 -7.25 -5.15
CA LEU A 13 39.44 -7.49 -5.72
C LEU A 13 38.67 -6.19 -5.54
N ALA A 14 38.61 -5.37 -6.58
CA ALA A 14 37.63 -4.31 -6.68
C ALA A 14 36.26 -4.99 -6.62
N ILE A 15 35.63 -4.98 -5.45
CA ILE A 15 34.21 -5.27 -5.33
C ILE A 15 33.54 -4.13 -6.07
N VAL A 16 33.21 -4.37 -7.34
CA VAL A 16 32.15 -3.62 -8.00
C VAL A 16 30.90 -3.97 -7.19
N LEU A 17 30.58 -3.11 -6.22
CA LEU A 17 29.25 -3.02 -5.65
C LEU A 17 28.37 -2.51 -6.78
N GLY A 18 28.06 -3.37 -7.75
CA GLY A 18 26.85 -3.21 -8.51
C GLY A 18 25.75 -3.22 -7.46
N ALA A 19 25.05 -2.09 -7.31
CA ALA A 19 23.83 -2.05 -6.53
C ALA A 19 22.89 -3.08 -7.17
N GLN A 20 22.91 -4.30 -6.66
CA GLN A 20 21.95 -5.30 -7.05
C GLN A 20 20.62 -4.78 -6.51
N ALA A 21 19.77 -4.31 -7.42
CA ALA A 21 18.41 -3.90 -7.07
C ALA A 21 17.80 -5.05 -6.27
N GLN A 22 17.33 -4.75 -5.06
CA GLN A 22 16.61 -5.73 -4.26
C GLN A 22 15.43 -6.26 -5.10
N PRO A 23 15.10 -7.55 -5.02
CA PRO A 23 13.94 -8.07 -5.71
C PRO A 23 12.72 -7.22 -5.33
N LYS A 24 12.03 -6.70 -6.33
CA LYS A 24 10.80 -5.93 -6.12
C LYS A 24 9.72 -6.88 -5.61
N ASN A 25 9.03 -6.48 -4.55
CA ASN A 25 7.88 -7.22 -4.07
C ASN A 25 6.69 -6.91 -4.99
N ILE A 26 6.10 -7.92 -5.62
CA ILE A 26 5.04 -7.76 -6.63
C ILE A 26 3.80 -8.55 -6.24
N HIS A 27 2.63 -7.92 -6.29
CA HIS A 27 1.33 -8.57 -6.19
C HIS A 27 0.45 -8.21 -7.39
N ASN A 28 -0.06 -9.22 -8.08
CA ASN A 28 -0.85 -9.09 -9.31
C ASN A 28 -0.28 -8.09 -10.34
N GLY A 29 1.05 -8.07 -10.49
CA GLY A 29 1.74 -7.18 -11.43
C GLY A 29 2.11 -5.79 -10.89
N HIS A 30 1.75 -5.47 -9.64
CA HIS A 30 2.01 -4.17 -9.02
C HIS A 30 2.98 -4.28 -7.85
N GLU A 31 3.89 -3.30 -7.74
CA GLU A 31 4.93 -3.29 -6.70
C GLU A 31 4.39 -2.78 -5.36
N TYR A 32 4.82 -3.41 -4.26
CA TYR A 32 4.43 -3.04 -2.89
C TYR A 32 5.64 -2.92 -1.96
N VAL A 33 5.43 -2.25 -0.82
CA VAL A 33 6.40 -2.12 0.27
C VAL A 33 5.76 -2.61 1.57
N ASP A 34 6.46 -3.53 2.24
CA ASP A 34 6.23 -3.83 3.65
C ASP A 34 6.94 -2.79 4.51
N LEU A 35 6.18 -1.95 5.21
CA LEU A 35 6.71 -0.95 6.13
C LEU A 35 6.93 -1.51 7.55
N GLY A 36 6.56 -2.77 7.82
CA GLY A 36 6.62 -3.35 9.15
C GLY A 36 5.55 -2.80 10.08
N LEU A 37 4.39 -2.47 9.53
CA LEU A 37 3.23 -2.00 10.30
C LEU A 37 2.67 -3.15 11.16
N PRO A 38 2.16 -2.87 12.38
CA PRO A 38 1.60 -3.90 13.27
C PRO A 38 0.52 -4.79 12.63
N SER A 39 -0.35 -4.23 11.79
CA SER A 39 -1.40 -4.95 11.06
C SER A 39 -0.87 -5.85 9.94
N GLY A 40 0.40 -5.67 9.55
CA GLY A 40 1.00 -6.27 8.37
C GLY A 40 0.57 -5.61 7.05
N THR A 41 -0.18 -4.51 7.06
CA THR A 41 -0.63 -3.82 5.84
C THR A 41 0.54 -3.48 4.92
N LEU A 42 0.43 -3.88 3.66
CA LEU A 42 1.41 -3.63 2.61
C LEU A 42 0.92 -2.54 1.69
N TRP A 43 1.78 -1.57 1.37
CA TRP A 43 1.41 -0.39 0.61
C TRP A 43 1.93 -0.46 -0.82
N ALA A 44 1.08 -0.14 -1.80
CA ALA A 44 1.52 0.03 -3.18
C ALA A 44 2.60 1.10 -3.30
N THR A 45 3.56 0.93 -4.21
CA THR A 45 4.57 1.96 -4.48
C THR A 45 4.05 3.12 -5.32
N MET A 46 2.89 2.97 -5.97
CA MET A 46 2.32 3.96 -6.90
C MET A 46 0.81 4.10 -6.74
N ASN A 47 0.26 5.25 -7.13
CA ASN A 47 -1.18 5.40 -7.28
C ASN A 47 -1.69 4.57 -8.47
N ILE A 48 -2.98 4.24 -8.49
CA ILE A 48 -3.64 3.65 -9.66
C ILE A 48 -3.43 4.57 -10.88
N GLY A 49 -3.01 4.01 -12.01
CA GLY A 49 -2.77 4.76 -13.25
C GLY A 49 -1.48 5.56 -13.30
N ALA A 50 -0.64 5.53 -12.25
CA ALA A 50 0.64 6.25 -12.24
C ALA A 50 1.78 5.40 -12.82
N ASP A 51 2.64 6.02 -13.64
CA ASP A 51 3.87 5.39 -14.16
C ASP A 51 5.07 5.50 -13.20
N THR A 52 4.97 6.36 -12.18
CA THR A 52 6.05 6.60 -11.20
C THR A 52 5.49 6.74 -9.78
N PRO A 53 6.30 6.52 -8.72
CA PRO A 53 5.85 6.64 -7.32
C PRO A 53 5.29 8.02 -6.94
N LEU A 54 5.78 9.07 -7.63
CA LEU A 54 5.39 10.47 -7.42
C LEU A 54 4.35 10.95 -8.44
N GLY A 55 3.96 10.11 -9.41
CA GLY A 55 2.90 10.41 -10.37
C GLY A 55 1.54 10.49 -9.69
N SER A 56 0.66 11.36 -10.20
CA SER A 56 -0.72 11.43 -9.72
C SER A 56 -1.47 10.13 -9.98
N GLY A 57 -1.26 9.57 -11.18
CA GLY A 57 -2.13 8.54 -11.71
C GLY A 57 -3.51 9.08 -12.02
N ASP A 58 -4.48 8.19 -11.99
CA ASP A 58 -5.89 8.47 -12.25
C ASP A 58 -6.59 9.01 -11.01
N PHE A 59 -7.74 9.65 -11.26
CA PHE A 59 -8.61 10.20 -10.23
C PHE A 59 -9.93 9.44 -10.27
N PHE A 60 -10.50 9.19 -9.10
CA PHE A 60 -11.73 8.43 -8.97
C PHE A 60 -12.69 9.18 -8.04
N ALA A 61 -13.98 9.15 -8.35
CA ALA A 61 -14.99 9.44 -7.34
C ALA A 61 -15.08 8.23 -6.39
N TRP A 62 -15.39 8.47 -5.12
CA TRP A 62 -15.40 7.41 -4.12
C TRP A 62 -16.47 6.34 -4.44
N GLY A 63 -16.11 5.07 -4.47
CA GLY A 63 -17.05 4.00 -4.86
C GLY A 63 -17.37 3.93 -6.36
N GLU A 64 -16.62 4.66 -7.18
CA GLU A 64 -16.56 4.46 -8.64
C GLU A 64 -15.21 3.87 -9.03
N THR A 65 -15.23 3.06 -10.08
CA THR A 65 -14.07 2.25 -10.50
C THR A 65 -13.40 2.76 -11.76
N ASP A 66 -14.04 3.70 -12.47
CA ASP A 66 -13.53 4.30 -13.70
C ASP A 66 -13.26 5.79 -13.49
N PRO A 67 -12.15 6.33 -14.03
CA PRO A 67 -11.91 7.76 -14.00
C PRO A 67 -12.88 8.51 -14.93
N LYS A 68 -13.11 9.79 -14.61
CA LYS A 68 -13.99 10.69 -15.37
C LYS A 68 -13.26 11.97 -15.79
N SER A 69 -13.80 12.64 -16.80
CA SER A 69 -13.35 13.98 -17.21
C SER A 69 -14.06 15.11 -16.45
N ASN A 70 -15.16 14.80 -15.76
CA ASN A 70 -15.94 15.74 -14.97
C ASN A 70 -16.44 15.04 -13.69
N TYR A 71 -16.20 15.67 -12.53
CA TYR A 71 -16.54 15.13 -11.20
C TYR A 71 -17.61 16.00 -10.55
N SER A 72 -18.88 15.62 -10.71
CA SER A 72 -20.00 16.37 -10.14
C SER A 72 -20.98 15.44 -9.45
N LEU A 73 -21.70 15.96 -8.46
CA LEU A 73 -22.75 15.20 -7.78
C LEU A 73 -23.78 14.62 -8.77
N SER A 74 -24.12 15.36 -9.83
CA SER A 74 -25.07 14.94 -10.85
C SER A 74 -24.65 13.72 -11.69
N ASN A 75 -23.35 13.40 -11.74
CA ASN A 75 -22.83 12.25 -12.47
C ASN A 75 -22.15 11.24 -11.54
N TYR A 76 -22.40 11.35 -10.24
CA TYR A 76 -21.90 10.43 -9.25
C TYR A 76 -22.76 9.16 -9.24
N LYS A 77 -22.14 7.98 -9.35
CA LYS A 77 -22.80 6.66 -9.45
C LYS A 77 -23.86 6.44 -8.37
N TRP A 78 -23.57 6.89 -7.16
CA TRP A 78 -24.44 6.74 -6.00
C TRP A 78 -25.24 8.00 -5.65
N GLY A 79 -25.15 9.05 -6.47
CA GLY A 79 -25.81 10.32 -6.24
C GLY A 79 -27.32 10.24 -6.48
N ASN A 80 -28.09 10.81 -5.55
CA ASN A 80 -29.49 11.17 -5.78
C ASN A 80 -29.66 12.69 -5.57
N ASP A 81 -29.25 13.18 -4.40
CA ASP A 81 -29.00 14.60 -4.11
C ASP A 81 -27.77 14.72 -3.18
N ALA A 82 -27.50 15.91 -2.61
CA ALA A 82 -26.26 16.15 -1.85
C ALA A 82 -26.15 15.34 -0.55
N THR A 83 -27.27 14.89 -0.01
CA THR A 83 -27.33 14.21 1.30
C THR A 83 -27.91 12.80 1.21
N ASN A 84 -28.61 12.46 0.12
CA ASN A 84 -29.19 11.14 -0.11
C ASN A 84 -28.37 10.38 -1.16
N PHE A 85 -27.69 9.32 -0.74
CA PHE A 85 -27.01 8.38 -1.64
C PHE A 85 -27.78 7.07 -1.76
N THR A 86 -27.75 6.45 -2.92
CA THR A 86 -28.44 5.17 -3.17
C THR A 86 -27.70 3.96 -2.60
N LYS A 87 -26.40 4.09 -2.33
CA LYS A 87 -25.53 3.08 -1.67
C LYS A 87 -24.52 3.78 -0.75
N TYR A 88 -24.05 3.07 0.27
CA TYR A 88 -23.22 3.56 1.36
C TYR A 88 -23.90 4.70 2.12
N ASN A 89 -25.17 4.51 2.45
CA ASN A 89 -26.02 5.48 3.14
C ASN A 89 -26.32 5.06 4.59
N ASP A 90 -26.96 5.94 5.37
CA ASP A 90 -27.18 5.71 6.81
C ASP A 90 -28.13 4.53 7.10
N THR A 91 -28.77 3.97 6.08
CA THR A 91 -29.77 2.91 6.21
C THR A 91 -29.29 1.54 5.75
N ASP A 92 -28.19 1.45 4.99
CA ASP A 92 -27.70 0.17 4.46
C ASP A 92 -26.65 -0.53 5.34
N GLY A 93 -26.17 0.15 6.38
CA GLY A 93 -25.21 -0.38 7.34
C GLY A 93 -23.81 -0.62 6.77
N LYS A 94 -23.49 -0.11 5.57
CA LYS A 94 -22.17 -0.26 4.96
C LYS A 94 -21.24 0.85 5.43
N THR A 95 -20.14 0.45 6.07
CA THR A 95 -19.11 1.37 6.58
C THR A 95 -17.84 1.38 5.72
N GLN A 96 -17.75 0.48 4.73
CA GLN A 96 -16.62 0.32 3.82
C GLN A 96 -17.12 -0.01 2.40
N LEU A 97 -16.28 0.26 1.40
CA LEU A 97 -16.53 -0.12 0.00
C LEU A 97 -16.68 -1.64 -0.15
N ASP A 98 -17.69 -2.07 -0.90
CA ASP A 98 -17.73 -3.42 -1.45
C ASP A 98 -16.67 -3.55 -2.56
N LEU A 99 -16.12 -4.75 -2.74
CA LEU A 99 -15.06 -5.00 -3.73
C LEU A 99 -15.42 -4.60 -5.17
N GLU A 100 -16.69 -4.68 -5.55
CA GLU A 100 -17.19 -4.26 -6.88
C GLU A 100 -17.16 -2.73 -7.09
N ASP A 101 -17.03 -1.95 -6.02
CA ASP A 101 -16.96 -0.49 -6.02
C ASP A 101 -15.57 0.02 -5.59
N ASP A 102 -14.66 -0.89 -5.27
CA ASP A 102 -13.29 -0.58 -4.90
C ASP A 102 -12.44 -0.45 -6.17
N ALA A 103 -12.06 0.78 -6.52
CA ALA A 103 -11.29 1.04 -7.74
C ALA A 103 -9.95 0.30 -7.76
N ALA A 104 -9.29 0.09 -6.61
CA ALA A 104 -8.04 -0.66 -6.55
C ALA A 104 -8.27 -2.12 -6.87
N HIS A 105 -9.30 -2.73 -6.27
CA HIS A 105 -9.66 -4.12 -6.56
C HIS A 105 -10.07 -4.31 -8.02
N VAL A 106 -10.90 -3.42 -8.57
CA VAL A 106 -11.41 -3.56 -9.95
C VAL A 106 -10.32 -3.31 -10.99
N ASN A 107 -9.44 -2.33 -10.78
CA ASN A 107 -8.38 -2.00 -11.76
C ASN A 107 -7.14 -2.89 -11.64
N TRP A 108 -6.72 -3.22 -10.41
CA TRP A 108 -5.49 -3.97 -10.18
C TRP A 108 -5.73 -5.44 -9.82
N GLY A 109 -6.95 -5.83 -9.47
CA GLY A 109 -7.32 -7.23 -9.17
C GLY A 109 -6.67 -7.81 -7.91
N GLY A 110 -6.88 -9.10 -7.69
CA GLY A 110 -6.28 -9.82 -6.56
C GLY A 110 -6.75 -9.29 -5.21
N ASP A 111 -5.80 -9.04 -4.33
CA ASP A 111 -6.05 -8.62 -2.94
C ASP A 111 -5.89 -7.11 -2.75
N TRP A 112 -5.71 -6.35 -3.84
CA TRP A 112 -5.61 -4.90 -3.79
C TRP A 112 -6.96 -4.28 -3.40
N HIS A 113 -6.93 -3.29 -2.52
CA HIS A 113 -8.10 -2.48 -2.16
C HIS A 113 -7.70 -1.05 -1.79
N VAL A 114 -8.66 -0.13 -1.80
CA VAL A 114 -8.51 1.21 -1.27
C VAL A 114 -8.25 1.11 0.25
N PRO A 115 -7.25 1.81 0.81
CA PRO A 115 -6.93 1.70 2.23
C PRO A 115 -8.11 2.10 3.10
N THR A 116 -8.30 1.41 4.21
CA THR A 116 -9.26 1.82 5.24
C THR A 116 -8.75 3.02 6.02
N TYR A 117 -9.65 3.71 6.74
CA TYR A 117 -9.27 4.76 7.67
C TYR A 117 -8.24 4.28 8.70
N ASP A 118 -8.42 3.08 9.24
CA ASP A 118 -7.53 2.52 10.27
C ASP A 118 -6.13 2.24 9.72
N GLN A 119 -6.02 1.72 8.49
CA GLN A 119 -4.72 1.49 7.84
C GLN A 119 -3.96 2.80 7.59
N ILE A 120 -4.70 3.85 7.23
CA ILE A 120 -4.14 5.20 7.07
C ILE A 120 -3.63 5.73 8.41
N MET A 121 -4.41 5.58 9.48
CA MET A 121 -4.02 6.04 10.80
C MET A 121 -2.84 5.25 11.35
N GLU A 122 -2.78 3.94 11.08
CA GLU A 122 -1.64 3.12 11.44
C GLU A 122 -0.35 3.59 10.77
N LEU A 123 -0.42 3.96 9.48
CA LEU A 123 0.71 4.56 8.75
C LEU A 123 1.16 5.87 9.42
N HIS A 124 0.21 6.72 9.83
CA HIS A 124 0.52 7.96 10.55
C HIS A 124 1.20 7.71 11.90
N ASP A 125 0.70 6.75 12.66
CA ASP A 125 1.08 6.55 14.05
C ASP A 125 2.39 5.76 14.20
N ASN A 126 2.76 4.94 13.20
CA ASN A 126 3.91 4.04 13.29
C ASN A 126 5.09 4.41 12.38
N CYS A 127 4.93 5.35 11.45
CA CYS A 127 6.00 5.71 10.52
C CYS A 127 6.65 7.06 10.82
N GLU A 128 7.89 7.21 10.37
CA GLU A 128 8.62 8.47 10.35
C GLU A 128 8.44 9.19 9.00
N PHE A 129 8.21 10.50 9.06
CA PHE A 129 7.93 11.33 7.89
C PHE A 129 9.05 12.36 7.66
N VAL A 130 9.60 12.37 6.44
CA VAL A 130 10.55 13.38 5.97
C VAL A 130 9.99 14.05 4.72
N VAL A 131 9.94 15.38 4.71
CA VAL A 131 9.45 16.14 3.55
C VAL A 131 10.57 16.84 2.81
N ASN A 132 10.44 16.90 1.49
CA ASN A 132 11.18 17.82 0.64
C ASN A 132 10.19 18.84 0.05
N ASN A 133 10.37 20.11 0.37
CA ASN A 133 9.50 21.19 -0.11
C ASN A 133 9.86 21.64 -1.53
N GLU A 134 11.14 21.57 -1.91
CA GLU A 134 11.62 21.99 -3.23
C GLU A 134 11.17 21.00 -4.30
N GLU A 135 11.38 19.71 -4.03
CA GLU A 135 11.02 18.61 -4.93
C GLU A 135 9.59 18.10 -4.71
N LYS A 136 8.88 18.68 -3.74
CA LYS A 136 7.47 18.40 -3.42
C LYS A 136 7.17 16.90 -3.27
N TRP A 137 7.95 16.20 -2.44
CA TRP A 137 7.68 14.80 -2.06
C TRP A 137 7.79 14.58 -0.56
N MET A 138 7.24 13.45 -0.12
CA MET A 138 7.32 12.94 1.24
C MET A 138 7.91 11.52 1.21
N LYS A 139 8.89 11.27 2.07
CA LYS A 139 9.41 9.94 2.37
C LYS A 139 8.81 9.48 3.69
N ILE A 140 8.20 8.31 3.67
CA ILE A 140 7.64 7.62 4.83
C ILE A 140 8.56 6.45 5.12
N THR A 141 9.03 6.31 6.37
CA THR A 141 9.90 5.21 6.80
C THR A 141 9.18 4.40 7.86
N GLY A 142 8.99 3.10 7.62
CA GLY A 142 8.31 2.22 8.55
C GLY A 142 9.20 1.70 9.68
N PRO A 143 8.63 1.06 10.70
CA PRO A 143 9.40 0.47 11.82
C PRO A 143 10.51 -0.49 11.39
N ASN A 144 10.36 -1.16 10.24
CA ASN A 144 11.38 -2.06 9.69
C ASN A 144 12.48 -1.36 8.88
N GLY A 145 12.42 -0.04 8.74
CA GLY A 145 13.39 0.78 7.99
C GLY A 145 13.12 0.87 6.48
N ASN A 146 12.12 0.16 5.94
CA ASN A 146 11.72 0.30 4.54
C ASN A 146 11.01 1.64 4.31
N THR A 147 11.07 2.12 3.07
CA THR A 147 10.57 3.45 2.71
C THR A 147 9.54 3.42 1.59
N LEU A 148 8.60 4.35 1.68
CA LEU A 148 7.58 4.65 0.68
C LEU A 148 7.62 6.14 0.35
N TYR A 149 7.30 6.49 -0.89
CA TYR A 149 7.30 7.87 -1.35
C TYR A 149 5.91 8.30 -1.82
N PHE A 150 5.51 9.49 -1.38
CA PHE A 150 4.32 10.19 -1.86
C PHE A 150 4.73 11.50 -2.51
N SER A 151 4.05 11.87 -3.59
CA SER A 151 4.06 13.26 -4.05
C SER A 151 3.50 14.16 -2.95
N ARG A 152 3.76 15.45 -3.00
CA ARG A 152 3.10 16.47 -2.18
C ARG A 152 2.49 17.59 -3.01
N ASN A 153 2.48 17.43 -4.33
CA ASN A 153 1.94 18.39 -5.28
C ASN A 153 0.64 17.88 -5.93
N LEU A 154 -0.11 17.04 -5.23
CA LEU A 154 -1.37 16.52 -5.73
C LEU A 154 -2.55 17.33 -5.18
N GLY A 155 -3.68 17.14 -5.84
CA GLY A 155 -4.91 17.87 -5.62
C GLY A 155 -6.09 16.97 -5.88
N PHE A 156 -7.22 17.57 -6.16
CA PHE A 156 -8.45 16.87 -6.48
C PHE A 156 -9.18 17.59 -7.61
N TYR A 157 -10.06 16.87 -8.29
CA TYR A 157 -10.97 17.45 -9.26
C TYR A 157 -12.32 17.76 -8.62
N ASN A 158 -12.81 18.98 -8.87
CA ASN A 158 -14.19 19.37 -8.63
C ASN A 158 -14.77 19.94 -9.93
N GLY A 159 -15.75 19.24 -10.49
CA GLY A 159 -16.15 19.40 -11.87
C GLY A 159 -15.02 19.01 -12.82
N THR A 160 -14.73 19.88 -13.79
CA THR A 160 -13.61 19.73 -14.73
C THR A 160 -12.33 20.40 -14.23
N VAL A 161 -12.36 21.01 -13.04
CA VAL A 161 -11.27 21.89 -12.60
C VAL A 161 -10.42 21.20 -11.54
N TYR A 162 -9.14 21.08 -11.83
CA TYR A 162 -8.13 20.64 -10.88
C TYR A 162 -7.93 21.71 -9.80
N ARG A 163 -8.00 21.30 -8.54
CA ARG A 163 -7.71 22.12 -7.36
C ARG A 163 -6.49 21.52 -6.69
N GLU A 164 -5.39 22.27 -6.73
CA GLU A 164 -4.24 21.93 -5.89
C GLU A 164 -4.65 21.97 -4.42
N SER A 165 -4.05 21.10 -3.61
CA SER A 165 -4.19 21.15 -2.16
C SER A 165 -3.78 22.54 -1.63
N ARG A 166 -4.40 23.02 -0.55
CA ARG A 166 -4.01 24.32 0.04
C ARG A 166 -2.50 24.32 0.32
N GLU A 167 -1.83 25.39 -0.12
CA GLU A 167 -0.36 25.56 -0.11
C GLU A 167 0.43 24.68 -1.09
N GLY A 168 -0.21 23.81 -1.87
CA GLY A 168 0.46 22.92 -2.85
C GLY A 168 1.30 21.83 -2.20
N LEU A 169 0.92 21.40 -0.99
CA LEU A 169 1.75 20.59 -0.08
C LEU A 169 1.02 19.39 0.54
N ALA A 170 -0.04 18.86 -0.10
CA ALA A 170 -0.70 17.61 0.30
C ALA A 170 -0.88 16.65 -0.88
N SER A 171 -0.98 15.36 -0.58
CA SER A 171 -1.45 14.35 -1.53
C SER A 171 -2.70 13.64 -1.02
N PRO A 172 -3.89 14.12 -1.40
CA PRO A 172 -5.13 13.48 -1.01
C PRO A 172 -5.21 12.09 -1.65
N ILE A 173 -5.47 11.08 -0.83
CA ILE A 173 -5.90 9.75 -1.28
C ILE A 173 -7.20 9.38 -0.58
N TRP A 174 -8.06 8.62 -1.27
CA TRP A 174 -9.28 8.09 -0.67
C TRP A 174 -8.98 7.02 0.38
N ALA A 175 -9.81 7.01 1.44
CA ALA A 175 -10.04 5.83 2.26
C ALA A 175 -11.30 5.09 1.80
N SER A 176 -11.35 3.76 1.91
CA SER A 176 -12.54 2.94 1.64
C SER A 176 -13.61 3.07 2.73
N THR A 177 -13.28 3.61 3.89
CA THR A 177 -14.19 3.80 5.01
C THR A 177 -15.05 5.05 4.84
N THR A 178 -16.35 4.94 5.10
CA THR A 178 -17.26 6.10 5.16
C THR A 178 -17.09 6.88 6.46
N GLY A 179 -17.28 8.20 6.42
CA GLY A 179 -17.32 9.04 7.61
C GLY A 179 -18.58 9.91 7.67
N THR A 180 -18.88 10.47 8.85
CA THR A 180 -19.99 11.42 9.03
C THR A 180 -19.47 12.84 9.35
N TYR A 181 -19.75 13.83 8.50
CA TYR A 181 -19.42 15.24 8.72
C TYR A 181 -20.70 16.05 8.90
N ASN A 182 -20.86 16.77 10.01
CA ASN A 182 -22.07 17.56 10.31
C ASN A 182 -23.40 16.76 10.16
N GLY A 183 -23.37 15.45 10.41
CA GLY A 183 -24.52 14.57 10.25
C GLY A 183 -24.76 14.06 8.83
N GLU A 184 -23.90 14.40 7.87
CA GLU A 184 -23.95 13.93 6.49
C GLU A 184 -22.86 12.89 6.22
N LEU A 185 -23.09 12.05 5.22
CA LEU A 185 -22.22 10.94 4.85
C LEU A 185 -21.15 11.35 3.81
N TRP A 186 -19.89 11.27 4.21
CA TRP A 186 -18.71 11.72 3.46
C TRP A 186 -17.71 10.56 3.33
N ALA A 187 -16.62 10.76 2.60
CA ALA A 187 -15.51 9.82 2.54
C ALA A 187 -14.25 10.46 3.13
N TYR A 188 -13.39 9.67 3.78
CA TYR A 188 -12.14 10.21 4.32
C TYR A 188 -11.10 10.38 3.22
N ILE A 189 -10.40 11.51 3.24
CA ILE A 189 -9.14 11.69 2.54
C ILE A 189 -7.98 11.83 3.52
N VAL A 190 -6.82 11.39 3.09
CA VAL A 190 -5.54 11.56 3.77
C VAL A 190 -4.82 12.76 3.19
N ASN A 191 -4.63 13.83 3.96
CA ASN A 191 -3.76 14.92 3.56
C ASN A 191 -2.42 14.79 4.26
N THR A 192 -1.37 14.65 3.47
CA THR A 192 0.02 14.63 3.94
C THR A 192 0.54 16.07 4.08
N THR A 193 -0.01 16.84 5.02
CA THR A 193 0.36 18.25 5.22
C THR A 193 1.60 18.36 6.10
N GLY A 194 2.73 18.76 5.50
CA GLY A 194 4.00 18.88 6.21
C GLY A 194 4.47 17.53 6.75
N TYR A 195 4.87 17.47 8.01
CA TYR A 195 5.41 16.25 8.66
C TYR A 195 4.32 15.33 9.24
N ARG A 196 3.04 15.58 8.95
CA ARG A 196 1.92 14.84 9.52
C ARG A 196 0.93 14.40 8.44
N ILE A 197 0.27 13.29 8.71
CA ILE A 197 -0.96 12.90 8.04
C ILE A 197 -2.12 13.54 8.82
N SER A 198 -3.07 14.11 8.09
CA SER A 198 -4.35 14.52 8.64
C SER A 198 -5.47 13.87 7.84
N THR A 199 -6.52 13.44 8.52
CA THR A 199 -7.72 12.93 7.86
C THR A 199 -8.78 14.01 7.87
N THR A 200 -9.41 14.26 6.74
CA THR A 200 -10.64 15.06 6.68
C THR A 200 -11.69 14.33 5.88
N GLN A 201 -12.94 14.63 6.17
CA GLN A 201 -14.05 14.19 5.34
C GLN A 201 -14.09 15.03 4.07
N PHE A 202 -14.41 14.39 2.95
CA PHE A 202 -14.46 15.00 1.62
C PHE A 202 -15.70 14.58 0.82
N PRO A 203 -16.22 15.43 -0.10
CA PRO A 203 -17.38 15.07 -0.92
C PRO A 203 -17.05 13.91 -1.87
N ARG A 204 -17.85 12.85 -1.81
CA ARG A 204 -17.60 11.56 -2.48
C ARG A 204 -17.52 11.65 -4.00
N TYR A 205 -18.20 12.64 -4.59
CA TYR A 205 -18.22 12.83 -6.04
C TYR A 205 -16.95 13.47 -6.60
N MET A 206 -16.06 14.03 -5.76
CA MET A 206 -14.83 14.66 -6.23
C MET A 206 -13.81 13.62 -6.69
N GLY A 207 -12.98 13.98 -7.67
CA GLY A 207 -11.94 13.09 -8.18
C GLY A 207 -10.69 13.18 -7.31
N VAL A 208 -10.31 12.07 -6.68
CA VAL A 208 -9.09 11.98 -5.85
C VAL A 208 -8.31 10.73 -6.26
N CYS A 209 -6.98 10.79 -6.11
CA CYS A 209 -6.11 9.64 -6.35
C CYS A 209 -6.33 8.52 -5.33
N ILE A 210 -5.86 7.32 -5.66
CA ILE A 210 -5.89 6.16 -4.77
C ILE A 210 -4.51 5.54 -4.74
N ARG A 211 -4.00 5.30 -3.52
CA ARG A 211 -2.79 4.50 -3.25
C ARG A 211 -3.23 3.16 -2.66
N PRO A 212 -3.28 2.07 -3.45
CA PRO A 212 -3.78 0.79 -2.99
C PRO A 212 -2.96 0.19 -1.85
N VAL A 213 -3.60 -0.68 -1.08
CA VAL A 213 -2.97 -1.51 -0.05
C VAL A 213 -3.42 -2.97 -0.17
N ILE A 214 -2.73 -3.84 0.56
CA ILE A 214 -3.10 -5.24 0.76
C ILE A 214 -3.01 -5.54 2.25
N ASP A 215 -4.01 -6.25 2.79
CA ASP A 215 -3.94 -6.76 4.15
C ASP A 215 -2.85 -7.84 4.27
N GLY A 216 -1.86 -7.62 5.14
CA GLY A 216 -0.75 -8.57 5.34
C GLY A 216 -1.17 -9.94 5.83
N SER A 217 -2.32 -10.05 6.51
CA SER A 217 -2.88 -11.34 6.93
C SER A 217 -3.28 -12.25 5.76
N ASN A 218 -3.51 -11.68 4.57
CA ASN A 218 -3.82 -12.41 3.34
C ASN A 218 -2.57 -12.82 2.53
N ILE A 219 -1.39 -12.34 2.95
CA ILE A 219 -0.09 -12.67 2.37
C ILE A 219 0.63 -13.62 3.35
N SER A 220 0.14 -14.86 3.43
CA SER A 220 0.93 -15.94 3.99
C SER A 220 1.99 -16.36 2.97
N GLU A 221 3.07 -15.58 2.82
CA GLU A 221 4.23 -15.97 2.02
C GLU A 221 5.02 -17.05 2.77
N ILE A 222 4.78 -18.31 2.42
CA ILE A 222 5.67 -19.41 2.82
C ILE A 222 6.83 -19.41 1.82
N PRO A 223 8.10 -19.29 2.27
CA PRO A 223 9.25 -19.22 1.37
C PRO A 223 9.34 -20.43 0.43
N ASP A 224 9.80 -20.19 -0.79
CA ASP A 224 9.98 -21.23 -1.81
C ASP A 224 10.80 -22.43 -1.29
N GLY A 225 10.27 -23.63 -1.51
CA GLY A 225 10.90 -24.91 -1.13
C GLY A 225 10.52 -25.46 0.25
N TRP A 226 9.69 -24.76 1.02
CA TRP A 226 9.17 -25.25 2.29
C TRP A 226 7.93 -26.12 2.09
N LYS A 227 7.78 -27.18 2.89
CA LYS A 227 6.57 -28.01 2.89
C LYS A 227 5.74 -27.75 4.14
N VAL A 228 4.43 -27.61 3.97
CA VAL A 228 3.48 -27.56 5.09
C VAL A 228 2.61 -28.80 5.05
N ASN A 229 2.61 -29.56 6.16
CA ASN A 229 1.95 -30.87 6.27
C ASN A 229 2.27 -31.82 5.10
N GLY A 230 3.53 -31.81 4.64
CA GLY A 230 4.02 -32.67 3.56
C GLY A 230 3.65 -32.21 2.14
N LYS A 231 2.85 -31.15 1.97
CA LYS A 231 2.46 -30.59 0.68
C LYS A 231 3.37 -29.44 0.27
N THR A 232 3.67 -29.35 -1.02
CA THR A 232 4.34 -28.21 -1.63
C THR A 232 3.31 -27.09 -1.82
N PRO A 233 3.55 -25.88 -1.29
CA PRO A 233 2.71 -24.72 -1.58
C PRO A 233 2.64 -24.47 -3.10
N ILE A 234 1.45 -24.13 -3.60
CA ILE A 234 1.28 -23.72 -5.01
C ILE A 234 1.36 -22.20 -4.99
N ASN A 235 2.33 -21.62 -5.69
CA ASN A 235 2.61 -20.17 -5.69
C ASN A 235 2.83 -19.58 -4.28
N GLY A 236 3.60 -20.27 -3.41
CA GLY A 236 3.88 -19.81 -2.04
C GLY A 236 2.72 -19.94 -1.05
N LYS A 237 1.55 -20.44 -1.49
CA LYS A 237 0.33 -20.53 -0.66
C LYS A 237 -0.07 -21.99 -0.35
N LEU A 238 -0.56 -22.22 0.88
CA LEU A 238 -1.24 -23.46 1.28
C LEU A 238 -2.45 -23.12 2.17
N ALA A 239 -3.66 -23.52 1.76
CA ALA A 239 -4.85 -23.38 2.59
C ALA A 239 -4.74 -24.26 3.85
N VAL A 240 -4.86 -23.65 5.03
CA VAL A 240 -4.89 -24.34 6.33
C VAL A 240 -6.14 -23.95 7.12
N GLU A 241 -6.81 -24.95 7.71
CA GLU A 241 -7.99 -24.73 8.55
C GLU A 241 -7.61 -24.03 9.86
N ARG A 242 -8.37 -23.00 10.23
CA ARG A 242 -8.19 -22.22 11.46
C ARG A 242 -8.23 -23.14 12.69
N GLY A 243 -7.21 -23.04 13.54
CA GLY A 243 -7.12 -23.81 14.80
C GLY A 243 -6.42 -25.18 14.71
N ARG A 244 -5.92 -25.61 13.53
CA ARG A 244 -5.09 -26.82 13.43
C ARG A 244 -3.60 -26.53 13.59
N LYS A 245 -2.88 -27.43 14.28
CA LYS A 245 -1.41 -27.43 14.33
C LYS A 245 -0.86 -27.66 12.92
N ILE A 246 0.03 -26.78 12.47
CA ILE A 246 0.79 -26.93 11.23
C ILE A 246 2.17 -27.49 11.52
N THR A 247 2.63 -28.42 10.67
CA THR A 247 4.03 -28.88 10.67
C THR A 247 4.72 -28.30 9.45
N VAL A 248 5.78 -27.53 9.69
CA VAL A 248 6.56 -26.86 8.66
C VAL A 248 7.92 -27.54 8.54
N THR A 249 8.27 -28.04 7.34
CA THR A 249 9.57 -28.69 7.08
C THR A 249 10.40 -27.80 6.15
N PRO A 250 11.54 -27.24 6.61
CA PRO A 250 12.41 -26.44 5.76
C PRO A 250 13.16 -27.32 4.75
N LYS A 251 13.45 -26.80 3.56
CA LYS A 251 14.47 -27.36 2.68
C LYS A 251 15.83 -26.85 3.13
N VAL A 252 16.60 -27.70 3.80
CA VAL A 252 17.97 -27.37 4.22
C VAL A 252 18.91 -27.67 3.04
N PRO A 253 19.69 -26.70 2.51
CA PRO A 253 20.72 -26.98 1.53
C PRO A 253 21.74 -27.99 2.08
N ALA A 254 22.28 -28.85 1.23
CA ALA A 254 23.30 -29.82 1.65
C ALA A 254 24.46 -29.10 2.38
N GLY A 255 24.68 -29.47 3.65
CA GLY A 255 25.79 -28.95 4.47
C GLY A 255 25.46 -27.81 5.45
N LYS A 256 24.20 -27.38 5.62
CA LYS A 256 23.82 -26.41 6.68
C LYS A 256 23.00 -27.06 7.81
N ILE A 257 23.14 -26.55 9.03
CA ILE A 257 22.35 -26.94 10.21
C ILE A 257 21.50 -25.74 10.62
N ILE A 258 20.18 -25.88 10.62
CA ILE A 258 19.26 -24.89 11.20
C ILE A 258 19.13 -25.21 12.70
N LYS A 259 19.60 -24.31 13.58
CA LYS A 259 19.64 -24.56 15.03
C LYS A 259 18.30 -24.30 15.73
N SER A 260 17.41 -23.50 15.15
CA SER A 260 16.03 -23.29 15.64
C SER A 260 15.18 -22.55 14.60
N ILE A 261 13.86 -22.79 14.64
CA ILE A 261 12.85 -21.99 13.94
C ILE A 261 11.93 -21.44 15.02
N LYS A 262 11.77 -20.11 15.09
CA LYS A 262 10.85 -19.47 16.03
C LYS A 262 9.55 -19.15 15.27
N LEU A 263 8.48 -19.88 15.58
CA LEU A 263 7.13 -19.53 15.13
C LEU A 263 6.56 -18.55 16.16
N ILE A 264 6.18 -17.36 15.71
CA ILE A 264 5.51 -16.37 16.55
C ILE A 264 4.01 -16.56 16.32
N PRO A 265 3.22 -16.95 17.34
CA PRO A 265 1.77 -16.94 17.23
C PRO A 265 1.28 -15.50 17.04
N ILE A 266 0.33 -15.30 16.14
CA ILE A 266 -0.48 -14.08 16.10
C ILE A 266 -1.55 -14.28 17.19
N GLU A 267 -1.46 -13.52 18.29
CA GLU A 267 -2.52 -13.45 19.32
C GLU A 267 -3.73 -12.67 18.79
#